data_AF-R4JMC5-F1
#
_entry.id   AF-R4JMC5-F1
#
_cell.length_a   1.000
_cell.length_b   1.000
_cell.length_c   1.000
_cell.angle_alpha   90.00
_cell.angle_beta   90.00
_cell.angle_gamma   90.00
#
_symmetry.space_group_name_H-M   'P 1'
#
loop_
_entity.id
_entity.type
_entity.pdbx_description
1 polymer ?
#
loop_
_entity_poly.entity_id
_entity_poly.type
_entity_poly.pdbx_seq_one_letter_code
_entity_poly.pdbx_strand_id
1 'polypeptide(L)'
;SYEYSDFNNINFDSFMLNTSNLFRLLDVDNRLVLPNKIQIRLLINSSDVIHSFAMPSLGIKVDALPGRLNQISTLINRVGLF
;
A
#
# COMPACT_ATOMS: atom_id res chain seq x y z
N SER A 1 8.12 -1.99 0.68
CA SER A 1 8.04 -1.54 2.08
C SER A 1 6.91 -0.53 2.25
N TYR A 2 6.44 -0.36 3.49
CA TYR A 2 5.55 0.73 3.90
C TYR A 2 6.14 1.44 5.11
N GLU A 3 5.91 2.74 5.19
CA GLU A 3 6.45 3.61 6.24
C GLU A 3 5.34 4.51 6.80
N TYR A 4 5.20 4.52 8.12
CA TYR A 4 4.34 5.44 8.87
C TYR A 4 5.22 6.41 9.66
N SER A 5 5.81 7.39 8.97
CA SER A 5 6.68 8.40 9.58
C SER A 5 6.00 9.17 10.72
N ASP A 6 4.69 9.42 10.56
CA ASP A 6 3.92 10.23 11.52
C ASP A 6 3.61 9.47 12.81
N PHE A 7 3.75 8.14 12.82
CA PHE A 7 3.40 7.26 13.94
C PHE A 7 4.59 6.39 14.33
N ASN A 8 5.42 6.88 15.26
CA ASN A 8 6.54 6.15 15.86
C ASN A 8 7.58 5.60 14.85
N ASN A 9 7.68 6.18 13.64
CA ASN A 9 8.59 5.73 12.58
C ASN A 9 8.46 4.22 12.31
N ILE A 10 7.24 3.71 12.25
CA ILE A 10 7.01 2.29 11.95
C ILE A 10 7.33 2.04 10.47
N ASN A 11 8.18 1.06 10.20
CA ASN A 11 8.49 0.60 8.86
C ASN A 11 8.45 -0.93 8.80
N PHE A 12 8.00 -1.48 7.67
CA PHE A 12 7.97 -2.91 7.44
C PHE A 12 7.95 -3.26 5.95
N ASP A 13 8.38 -4.47 5.66
CA ASP A 13 8.27 -5.07 4.34
C ASP A 13 7.04 -5.95 4.22
N SER A 14 6.51 -6.05 3.00
CA SER A 14 5.32 -6.83 2.67
C SER A 14 5.67 -7.72 1.49
N PHE A 15 5.67 -9.03 1.72
CA PHE A 15 6.02 -10.05 0.74
C PHE A 15 4.84 -11.00 0.51
N MET A 16 4.72 -11.49 -0.72
CA MET A 16 3.69 -12.45 -1.11
C MET A 16 3.91 -13.79 -0.38
N LEU A 17 2.82 -14.34 0.16
CA LEU A 17 2.84 -15.68 0.74
C LEU A 17 2.72 -16.74 -0.37
N ASN A 18 3.67 -17.68 -0.40
CA ASN A 18 3.69 -18.79 -1.36
C ASN A 18 2.83 -20.00 -0.93
N THR A 19 2.12 -19.90 0.19
CA THR A 19 1.30 -20.99 0.72
C THR A 19 -0.04 -21.09 -0.01
N SER A 20 -0.63 -22.28 -0.01
CA SER A 20 -2.00 -22.53 -0.48
C SER A 20 -3.04 -21.97 0.51
N ASN A 21 -2.93 -20.68 0.85
CA ASN A 21 -3.91 -19.97 1.66
C ASN A 21 -5.15 -19.60 0.81
N LEU A 22 -6.12 -18.95 1.47
CA LEU A 22 -7.41 -18.56 0.90
C LEU A 22 -7.31 -17.71 -0.37
N PHE A 23 -6.27 -16.86 -0.52
CA PHE A 23 -6.07 -16.04 -1.71
C PHE A 23 -4.71 -16.27 -2.38
N ARG A 24 -4.66 -17.24 -3.30
CA ARG A 24 -3.46 -17.57 -4.08
C ARG A 24 -2.93 -16.34 -4.84
N LEU A 25 -1.66 -15.99 -4.59
CA LEU A 25 -0.94 -14.83 -5.18
C LEU A 25 -1.43 -13.43 -4.75
N LEU A 26 -2.36 -13.31 -3.81
CA LEU A 26 -2.84 -12.00 -3.32
C LEU A 26 -2.57 -11.80 -1.83
N ASP A 27 -2.43 -12.88 -1.06
CA ASP A 27 -2.07 -12.76 0.34
C ASP A 27 -0.60 -12.36 0.52
N VAL A 28 -0.39 -11.48 1.50
CA VAL A 28 0.92 -10.99 1.95
C VAL A 28 1.12 -11.27 3.43
N ASP A 29 2.36 -11.35 3.87
CA ASP A 29 2.74 -11.57 5.28
C ASP A 29 2.31 -10.40 6.18
N ASN A 30 2.66 -9.17 5.80
CA ASN A 30 2.37 -7.95 6.53
C ASN A 30 1.44 -7.07 5.68
N ARG A 31 0.23 -6.82 6.18
CA ARG A 31 -0.78 -6.01 5.48
C ARG A 31 -0.63 -4.54 5.83
N LEU A 32 -0.80 -3.66 4.84
CA LEU A 32 -0.94 -2.21 5.05
C LEU A 32 -2.25 -1.93 5.81
N VAL A 33 -2.13 -1.51 7.07
CA VAL A 33 -3.29 -1.16 7.91
C VAL A 33 -3.54 0.34 7.81
N LEU A 34 -4.77 0.73 7.50
CA LEU A 34 -5.17 2.14 7.37
C LEU A 34 -6.50 2.39 8.11
N PRO A 35 -6.68 3.57 8.72
CA PRO A 35 -7.94 3.92 9.36
C PRO A 35 -9.05 4.18 8.34
N ASN A 36 -10.30 3.80 8.66
CA ASN A 36 -11.46 4.13 7.83
C ASN A 36 -12.02 5.53 8.19
N LYS A 37 -12.76 6.14 7.26
CA LYS A 37 -13.46 7.43 7.40
C LYS A 37 -12.56 8.63 7.71
N ILE A 38 -11.28 8.53 7.35
CA ILE A 38 -10.30 9.61 7.47
C ILE A 38 -9.62 9.78 6.12
N GLN A 39 -9.33 11.04 5.75
CA GLN A 39 -8.57 11.33 4.53
C GLN A 39 -7.13 10.88 4.72
N ILE A 40 -6.68 9.93 3.91
CA ILE A 40 -5.31 9.38 3.94
C ILE A 40 -4.54 9.96 2.76
N ARG A 41 -3.31 10.40 3.02
CA ARG A 41 -2.34 10.76 1.98
C ARG A 41 -1.34 9.61 1.82
N LEU A 42 -1.22 9.08 0.61
CA LEU A 42 -0.21 8.10 0.26
C LEU A 42 0.88 8.77 -0.58
N LEU A 43 2.12 8.50 -0.23
CA LEU A 43 3.31 8.90 -0.97
C LEU A 43 3.93 7.65 -1.58
N ILE A 44 4.06 7.61 -2.90
CA ILE A 44 4.51 6.44 -3.66
C ILE A 44 5.78 6.79 -4.43
N ASN A 45 6.82 5.97 -4.27
CA ASN A 45 8.12 6.06 -4.94
C ASN A 45 8.70 4.64 -5.12
N SER A 46 9.74 4.51 -5.92
CA SER A 46 10.55 3.30 -6.03
C SER A 46 12.02 3.58 -5.69
N SER A 47 12.73 2.58 -5.16
CA SER A 47 14.16 2.65 -4.85
C SER A 47 15.06 2.11 -5.97
N ASP A 48 14.53 1.29 -6.86
CA ASP A 48 15.29 0.57 -7.88
C ASP A 48 14.78 0.85 -9.30
N VAL A 49 13.67 0.25 -9.71
CA VAL A 49 13.09 0.31 -11.05
C VAL A 49 11.65 0.79 -11.01
N ILE A 50 10.99 0.87 -12.16
CA ILE A 50 9.61 1.35 -12.23
C ILE A 50 8.66 0.26 -11.71
N HIS A 51 7.80 0.64 -10.76
CA HIS A 51 6.68 -0.16 -10.27
C HIS A 51 5.37 0.64 -10.38
N SER A 52 4.24 0.03 -10.02
CA SER A 52 2.95 0.72 -9.92
C SER A 52 2.18 0.18 -8.72
N PHE A 53 1.78 1.08 -7.82
CA PHE A 53 0.94 0.77 -6.67
C PHE A 53 -0.52 0.86 -7.08
N ALA A 54 -1.24 -0.26 -7.02
CA ALA A 54 -2.62 -0.36 -7.46
C ALA A 54 -3.52 -1.03 -6.41
N MET A 55 -4.66 -0.40 -6.14
CA MET A 55 -5.77 -0.96 -5.35
C MET A 55 -7.08 -0.67 -6.10
N PRO A 56 -7.54 -1.58 -6.98
CA PRO A 56 -8.69 -1.34 -7.86
C PRO A 56 -9.99 -1.03 -7.12
N SER A 57 -10.21 -1.65 -5.97
CA SER A 57 -11.39 -1.46 -5.11
C SER A 57 -11.51 -0.03 -4.57
N LEU A 58 -10.38 0.68 -4.44
CA LEU A 58 -10.31 2.10 -4.05
C LEU A 58 -10.12 3.04 -5.25
N GLY A 59 -10.07 2.51 -6.48
CA GLY A 59 -9.81 3.30 -7.69
C GLY A 59 -8.39 3.89 -7.75
N ILE A 60 -7.43 3.29 -7.05
CA ILE A 60 -6.05 3.79 -6.96
C ILE A 60 -5.18 3.03 -7.97
N LYS A 61 -4.45 3.78 -8.79
CA LYS A 61 -3.30 3.29 -9.55
C LYS A 61 -2.31 4.45 -9.71
N VAL A 62 -1.11 4.28 -9.15
CA VAL A 62 -0.07 5.32 -9.16
C VAL A 62 1.28 4.69 -9.44
N ASP A 63 2.01 5.25 -10.38
CA ASP A 63 3.34 4.76 -10.72
C ASP A 63 4.36 5.13 -9.64
N ALA A 64 5.25 4.20 -9.34
CA ALA A 64 6.39 4.35 -8.46
C ALA A 64 7.65 4.49 -9.33
N LEU A 65 8.16 5.71 -9.44
CA LEU A 65 9.27 6.06 -10.34
C LEU A 65 10.48 6.47 -9.50
N PRO A 66 11.67 5.86 -9.70
CA PRO A 66 12.87 6.24 -8.96
C PRO A 66 13.16 7.75 -9.10
N GLY A 67 13.36 8.41 -7.96
CA GLY A 67 13.63 9.85 -7.91
C GLY A 67 12.39 10.76 -8.02
N ARG A 68 11.18 10.20 -8.07
CA ARG A 68 9.92 10.96 -8.06
C ARG A 68 8.98 10.45 -6.96
N LEU A 69 8.55 11.37 -6.10
CA LEU A 69 7.61 11.08 -5.04
C LEU A 69 6.20 11.52 -5.46
N ASN A 70 5.37 10.55 -5.86
CA ASN A 70 3.99 10.79 -6.25
C ASN A 70 3.07 10.80 -5.04
N GLN A 71 2.07 11.69 -5.04
CA GLN A 71 1.09 11.82 -3.96
C GLN A 71 -0.32 11.50 -4.47
N ILE A 72 -1.08 10.73 -3.69
CA ILE A 72 -2.52 10.56 -3.86
C ILE A 72 -3.24 10.71 -2.52
N SER A 73 -4.47 11.21 -2.53
CA SER A 73 -5.32 11.29 -1.36
C SER A 73 -6.55 10.40 -1.53
N THR A 74 -6.91 9.66 -0.49
CA THR A 74 -7.93 8.61 -0.56
C THR A 74 -8.77 8.59 0.72
N LEU A 75 -10.04 8.22 0.59
CA LEU A 75 -10.97 8.10 1.71
C LEU A 75 -11.57 6.70 1.70
N ILE A 76 -11.30 5.92 2.75
CA ILE A 76 -11.79 4.55 2.87
C ILE A 76 -13.11 4.56 3.65
N ASN A 77 -14.25 4.32 2.98
CA ASN A 77 -15.57 4.42 3.59
C ASN A 77 -16.06 3.14 4.30
N ARG A 78 -15.43 2.00 4.02
CA ARG A 78 -15.83 0.69 4.55
C ARG A 78 -14.62 -0.05 5.12
N VAL A 79 -14.83 -0.83 6.18
CA VAL A 79 -13.80 -1.72 6.73
C VAL A 79 -13.77 -3.01 5.90
N GLY A 80 -12.58 -3.54 5.66
CA GLY A 80 -12.41 -4.80 4.95
C GLY A 80 -10.97 -5.05 4.54
N LEU A 81 -10.77 -6.14 3.80
CA LEU A 81 -9.58 -6.41 3.02
C LEU A 81 -9.90 -6.03 1.58
N PHE A 82 -9.01 -5.26 0.96
CA PHE A 82 -9.25 -4.55 -0.30
C PHE A 82 -8.26 -4.94 -1.38
#